data_AF-A0A9X3CHZ7-F1
#
_entry.id   AF-A0A9X3CHZ7-F1
#
_cell.length_a   1.000
_cell.length_b   1.000
_cell.length_c   1.000
_cell.angle_alpha   90.00
_cell.angle_beta   90.00
_cell.angle_gamma   90.00
#
_symmetry.space_group_name_H-M   'P 1'
#
loop_
_entity.id
_entity.type
_entity.pdbx_description
1 polymer ?
#
loop_
_entity_poly.entity_id
_entity_poly.type
_entity_poly.pdbx_seq_one_letter_code
_entity_poly.pdbx_strand_id
1 'polypeptide(L)'
;DTWKKYINNWGTKLGIEGRISPHLWRHARFTNWMIDRILTSKEINSKDDFRKNVLHTNQFKKELQQFSGHTLISSLDIYLDLAWEQLHGYTKVYSAASLKTTVESVESRIEDIESQVERNELTTVQAMQSVKSLLSAFKKDIENAIVNESKGE
;
A
#
# COMPACT_ATOMS: atom_id res chain seq x y z
N ASP A 1 -7.49 2.78 -37.03
CA ASP A 1 -8.58 2.30 -36.12
C ASP A 1 -8.46 0.86 -35.60
N THR A 2 -7.25 0.32 -35.36
CA THR A 2 -7.09 -1.09 -34.91
C THR A 2 -6.87 -1.22 -33.40
N TRP A 3 -5.99 -0.41 -32.80
CA TRP A 3 -5.64 -0.51 -31.38
C TRP A 3 -6.77 -0.20 -30.40
N LYS A 4 -7.60 0.82 -30.69
CA LYS A 4 -8.77 1.13 -29.86
C LYS A 4 -9.71 -0.06 -29.74
N LYS A 5 -9.93 -0.78 -30.84
CA LYS A 5 -10.84 -1.93 -30.90
C LYS A 5 -10.29 -3.12 -30.10
N TYR A 6 -8.99 -3.39 -30.20
CA TYR A 6 -8.35 -4.45 -29.41
C TYR A 6 -8.38 -4.18 -27.91
N ILE A 7 -8.01 -2.96 -27.49
CA ILE A 7 -7.97 -2.61 -26.06
C ILE A 7 -9.37 -2.62 -25.45
N ASN A 8 -10.39 -2.13 -26.16
CA ASN A 8 -11.78 -2.23 -25.69
C ASN A 8 -12.26 -3.68 -25.59
N ASN A 9 -11.89 -4.53 -26.54
CA ASN A 9 -12.23 -5.96 -26.50
C ASN A 9 -11.60 -6.65 -25.28
N TRP A 10 -10.32 -6.38 -25.01
CA TRP A 10 -9.65 -6.91 -23.82
C TRP A 10 -10.29 -6.41 -22.54
N GLY A 11 -10.58 -5.11 -22.45
CA GLY A 11 -11.27 -4.52 -21.31
C GLY A 11 -12.60 -5.21 -20.99
N THR A 12 -13.40 -5.47 -22.03
CA THR A 12 -14.68 -6.19 -21.91
C THR A 12 -14.47 -7.62 -21.42
N LYS A 13 -13.49 -8.35 -21.98
CA LYS A 13 -13.19 -9.74 -21.59
C LYS A 13 -12.67 -9.85 -20.16
N LEU A 14 -11.98 -8.83 -19.67
CA LEU A 14 -11.42 -8.77 -18.32
C LEU A 14 -12.41 -8.20 -17.29
N GLY A 15 -13.63 -7.83 -17.70
CA GLY A 15 -14.65 -7.27 -16.80
C GLY A 15 -14.29 -5.90 -16.23
N ILE A 16 -13.44 -5.13 -16.90
CA ILE A 16 -13.06 -3.80 -16.42
C ILE A 16 -14.21 -2.83 -16.67
N GLU A 17 -14.77 -2.27 -15.61
CA GLU A 17 -15.81 -1.27 -15.65
C GLU A 17 -15.21 0.14 -15.92
N GLY A 18 -15.82 0.90 -16.83
CA GLY A 18 -15.45 2.28 -17.12
C GLY A 18 -14.76 2.51 -18.48
N ARG A 19 -14.17 3.70 -18.65
CA ARG A 19 -13.59 4.11 -19.94
C ARG A 19 -12.23 3.47 -20.15
N ILE A 20 -12.08 2.76 -21.26
CA ILE A 20 -10.80 2.16 -21.68
C ILE A 20 -10.39 2.78 -23.00
N SER A 21 -9.11 3.14 -23.12
CA SER A 21 -8.56 3.68 -24.36
C SER A 21 -7.05 3.46 -24.43
N PRO A 22 -6.46 3.47 -25.63
CA PRO A 22 -5.00 3.44 -25.79
C PRO A 22 -4.29 4.55 -25.01
N HIS A 23 -4.94 5.72 -24.86
CA HIS A 23 -4.40 6.82 -24.09
C HIS A 23 -4.37 6.48 -22.59
N LEU A 24 -5.47 5.97 -22.04
CA LEU A 24 -5.54 5.54 -20.64
C LEU A 24 -4.60 4.37 -20.32
N TRP A 25 -4.41 3.46 -21.28
CA TRP A 25 -3.41 2.40 -21.15
C TRP A 25 -1.98 2.96 -21.11
N ARG A 26 -1.67 3.97 -21.93
CA ARG A 26 -0.39 4.69 -21.86
C ARG A 26 -0.22 5.37 -20.50
N HIS A 27 -1.27 5.99 -19.98
CA HIS A 27 -1.27 6.59 -18.64
C HIS A 27 -0.93 5.56 -17.56
N ALA A 28 -1.67 4.45 -17.50
CA ALA A 28 -1.47 3.40 -16.50
C ALA A 28 -0.07 2.76 -16.58
N ARG A 29 0.42 2.46 -17.79
CA ARG A 29 1.78 1.93 -17.99
C ARG A 29 2.84 2.90 -17.46
N PHE A 30 2.65 4.20 -17.69
CA PHE A 30 3.60 5.22 -17.28
C PHE A 30 3.59 5.43 -15.76
N THR A 31 2.41 5.44 -15.13
CA THR A 31 2.28 5.46 -13.66
C THR A 31 2.96 4.26 -13.01
N ASN A 32 2.74 3.04 -13.52
CA ASN A 32 3.35 1.83 -12.96
C ASN A 32 4.88 1.84 -13.08
N TRP A 33 5.43 2.28 -14.22
CA TRP A 33 6.88 2.40 -14.38
C TRP A 33 7.49 3.40 -13.39
N MET A 34 6.79 4.53 -13.15
CA MET A 34 7.20 5.51 -12.16
C MET A 34 7.22 4.90 -10.76
N ILE A 35 6.17 4.16 -10.38
CA ILE A 35 6.09 3.44 -9.09
C ILE A 35 7.26 2.47 -8.93
N ASP A 36 7.53 1.62 -9.93
CA ASP A 36 8.62 0.64 -9.87
C ASP A 36 9.97 1.33 -9.64
N ARG A 37 10.22 2.45 -10.33
CA ARG A 37 11.47 3.21 -10.22
C ARG A 37 11.63 3.86 -8.84
N ILE A 38 10.54 4.34 -8.27
CA ILE A 38 10.47 4.95 -6.93
C ILE A 38 10.69 3.88 -5.86
N LEU A 39 10.03 2.72 -5.95
CA LEU A 39 10.24 1.61 -5.01
C LEU A 39 11.67 1.05 -5.06
N THR A 40 12.32 1.13 -6.23
CA THR A 40 13.73 0.75 -6.37
C THR A 40 14.67 1.77 -5.71
N SER A 41 14.22 3.01 -5.51
CA SER A 41 15.00 4.05 -4.80
C SER A 41 14.80 3.91 -3.28
N LYS A 42 15.88 3.67 -2.53
CA LYS A 42 15.84 3.30 -1.10
C LYS A 42 15.54 4.45 -0.12
N GLU A 43 15.12 5.63 -0.59
CA GLU A 43 15.17 6.88 0.20
C GLU A 43 13.86 7.69 0.21
N ILE A 44 12.70 7.02 0.29
CA ILE A 44 11.41 7.72 0.31
C ILE A 44 10.53 7.20 1.45
N ASN A 45 10.32 8.03 2.48
CA ASN A 45 9.62 7.68 3.72
C ASN A 45 8.56 8.72 4.14
N SER A 46 8.09 9.58 3.23
CA SER A 46 7.00 10.55 3.45
C SER A 46 6.57 11.20 2.12
N LYS A 47 5.45 11.95 2.12
CA LYS A 47 4.97 12.68 0.91
C LYS A 47 5.91 13.77 0.51
N ASP A 48 6.41 14.46 1.52
CA ASP A 48 7.37 15.51 1.35
C ASP A 48 8.73 14.93 0.95
N ASP A 49 9.18 13.79 1.47
CA ASP A 49 10.41 13.13 0.98
C ASP A 49 10.25 12.58 -0.44
N PHE A 50 9.07 12.07 -0.80
CA PHE A 50 8.76 11.64 -2.17
C PHE A 50 8.87 12.85 -3.10
N ARG A 51 8.14 13.93 -2.79
CA ARG A 51 8.21 15.16 -3.57
C ARG A 51 9.62 15.74 -3.58
N LYS A 52 10.38 15.66 -2.49
CA LYS A 52 11.69 16.30 -2.39
C LYS A 52 12.80 15.47 -3.05
N ASN A 53 12.88 14.17 -2.80
CA ASN A 53 13.93 13.29 -3.32
C ASN A 53 13.69 12.87 -4.79
N VAL A 54 12.43 12.58 -5.16
CA VAL A 54 12.07 12.20 -6.53
C VAL A 54 12.05 13.41 -7.47
N LEU A 55 11.76 14.62 -6.97
CA LEU A 55 11.56 15.80 -7.82
C LEU A 55 12.66 16.85 -7.78
N HIS A 56 13.56 16.86 -6.79
CA HIS A 56 14.72 17.76 -6.80
C HIS A 56 15.93 17.20 -7.51
N THR A 57 16.00 15.89 -7.76
CA THR A 57 16.94 15.40 -8.76
C THR A 57 16.40 15.77 -10.14
N ASN A 58 16.90 16.87 -10.71
CA ASN A 58 16.69 17.24 -12.12
C ASN A 58 16.93 16.06 -13.06
N GLN A 59 17.75 15.10 -12.65
CA GLN A 59 17.99 13.84 -13.33
C GLN A 59 16.73 12.95 -13.43
N PHE A 60 16.01 12.73 -12.34
CA PHE A 60 14.80 11.89 -12.35
C PHE A 60 13.70 12.52 -13.22
N LYS A 61 13.48 13.83 -13.09
CA LYS A 61 12.53 14.56 -13.96
C LYS A 61 12.89 14.47 -15.45
N LYS A 62 14.18 14.50 -15.78
CA LYS A 62 14.66 14.34 -17.17
C LYS A 62 14.49 12.91 -17.68
N GLU A 63 14.81 11.89 -16.87
CA GLU A 63 14.57 10.49 -17.21
C GLU A 63 13.07 10.23 -17.42
N LEU A 64 12.25 10.79 -16.54
CA LEU A 64 10.79 10.72 -16.59
C LEU A 64 10.23 11.41 -17.84
N GLN A 65 10.78 12.59 -18.20
CA GLN A 65 10.45 13.32 -19.41
C GLN A 65 10.84 12.55 -20.68
N GLN A 66 12.05 11.99 -20.72
CA GLN A 66 12.54 11.20 -21.86
C GLN A 66 11.74 9.91 -22.06
N PHE A 67 11.42 9.21 -20.97
CA PHE A 67 10.64 7.97 -21.02
C PHE A 67 9.18 8.21 -21.42
N SER A 68 8.55 9.27 -20.91
CA SER A 68 7.17 9.62 -21.28
C SER A 68 7.05 10.30 -22.63
N GLY A 69 8.11 10.93 -23.11
CA GLY A 69 8.08 11.81 -24.27
C GLY A 69 7.28 13.10 -24.05
N HIS A 70 7.02 13.50 -22.80
CA HIS A 70 6.32 14.75 -22.51
C HIS A 70 7.21 15.96 -22.77
N THR A 71 6.66 16.98 -23.42
CA THR A 71 7.40 18.23 -23.69
C THR A 71 7.51 19.10 -22.44
N LEU A 72 6.47 19.13 -21.61
CA LEU A 72 6.40 19.96 -20.42
C LEU A 72 6.62 19.12 -19.17
N ILE A 73 7.61 19.49 -18.35
CA ILE A 73 7.88 18.81 -17.08
C ILE A 73 6.67 18.92 -16.12
N SER A 74 5.91 20.02 -16.15
CA SER A 74 4.70 20.20 -15.34
C SER A 74 3.58 19.19 -15.68
N SER A 75 3.56 18.64 -16.89
CA SER A 75 2.58 17.58 -17.24
C SER A 75 2.84 16.26 -16.53
N LEU A 76 3.99 16.13 -15.84
CA LEU A 76 4.36 14.95 -15.07
C LEU A 76 3.73 14.95 -13.66
N ASP A 77 3.25 16.09 -13.18
CA ASP A 77 2.76 16.24 -11.80
C ASP A 77 1.55 15.35 -11.49
N ILE A 78 0.64 15.18 -12.46
CA ILE A 78 -0.52 14.30 -12.31
C ILE A 78 -0.13 12.83 -12.07
N TYR A 79 0.97 12.38 -12.67
CA TYR A 79 1.44 11.00 -12.51
C TYR A 79 2.11 10.79 -11.16
N LEU A 80 2.70 11.84 -10.60
CA LEU A 80 3.25 11.81 -9.24
C LEU A 80 2.15 11.67 -8.21
N ASP A 81 1.07 12.44 -8.37
CA ASP A 81 -0.09 12.34 -7.48
C ASP A 81 -0.76 10.96 -7.61
N LEU A 82 -0.89 10.41 -8.83
CA LEU A 82 -1.40 9.04 -9.04
C LEU A 82 -0.48 7.96 -8.45
N ALA A 83 0.84 8.07 -8.63
CA ALA A 83 1.79 7.13 -8.05
C ALA A 83 1.76 7.17 -6.52
N TRP A 84 1.63 8.38 -5.95
CA TRP A 84 1.44 8.59 -4.52
C TRP A 84 0.13 7.96 -4.03
N GLU A 85 -1.00 8.24 -4.67
CA GLU A 85 -2.28 7.63 -4.30
C GLU A 85 -2.26 6.10 -4.38
N GLN A 86 -1.61 5.54 -5.39
CA GLN A 86 -1.53 4.09 -5.57
C GLN A 86 -0.62 3.44 -4.50
N LEU A 87 0.51 4.06 -4.18
CA LEU A 87 1.42 3.60 -3.11
C LEU A 87 0.74 3.69 -1.73
N HIS A 88 0.13 4.83 -1.40
CA HIS A 88 -0.46 5.08 -0.09
C HIS A 88 -1.83 4.44 0.08
N GLY A 89 -2.60 4.30 -1.00
CA GLY A 89 -3.84 3.53 -1.01
C GLY A 89 -3.59 2.05 -0.74
N TYR A 90 -2.53 1.46 -1.33
CA TYR A 90 -2.13 0.08 -1.05
C TYR A 90 -1.68 -0.08 0.41
N THR A 91 -0.87 0.84 0.94
CA THR A 91 -0.44 0.84 2.35
C THR A 91 -1.61 0.94 3.31
N LYS A 92 -2.61 1.80 3.04
CA LYS A 92 -3.80 1.96 3.89
C LYS A 92 -4.68 0.71 3.92
N VAL A 93 -4.92 0.10 2.75
CA VAL A 93 -5.71 -1.14 2.66
C VAL A 93 -4.97 -2.30 3.33
N TYR A 94 -3.66 -2.40 3.13
CA TYR A 94 -2.82 -3.39 3.80
C TYR A 94 -2.77 -3.20 5.32
N SER A 95 -2.62 -1.96 5.80
CA SER A 95 -2.66 -1.60 7.23
C SER A 95 -3.98 -2.03 7.87
N ALA A 96 -5.12 -1.70 7.25
CA ALA A 96 -6.44 -2.09 7.74
C ALA A 96 -6.66 -3.62 7.73
N ALA A 97 -6.23 -4.32 6.67
CA ALA A 97 -6.33 -5.77 6.58
C ALA A 97 -5.43 -6.49 7.60
N SER A 98 -4.21 -5.97 7.80
CA SER A 98 -3.27 -6.46 8.81
C SER A 98 -3.82 -6.27 10.21
N LEU A 99 -4.32 -5.06 10.53
CA LEU A 99 -4.93 -4.77 11.83
C LEU A 99 -6.13 -5.67 12.11
N LYS A 100 -7.01 -5.86 11.11
CA LYS A 100 -8.15 -6.79 11.22
C LYS A 100 -7.68 -8.22 11.56
N THR A 101 -6.70 -8.73 10.83
CA THR A 101 -6.12 -10.07 11.07
C THR A 101 -5.53 -10.20 12.48
N THR A 102 -4.86 -9.15 12.96
CA THR A 102 -4.30 -9.10 14.31
C THR A 102 -5.40 -9.14 15.37
N VAL A 103 -6.49 -8.39 15.19
CA VAL A 103 -7.64 -8.42 16.11
C VAL A 103 -8.28 -9.80 16.16
N GLU A 104 -8.56 -10.40 15.01
CA GLU A 104 -9.13 -11.76 14.92
C GLU A 104 -8.22 -12.79 15.64
N SER A 105 -6.90 -12.65 15.51
CA SER A 105 -5.92 -13.52 16.19
C SER A 105 -5.94 -13.34 17.72
N VAL A 106 -6.14 -12.11 18.20
CA VAL A 106 -6.26 -11.83 19.64
C VAL A 106 -7.55 -12.41 20.20
N GLU A 107 -8.68 -12.24 19.51
CA GLU A 107 -9.97 -12.79 19.89
C GLU A 107 -9.89 -14.31 20.03
N SER A 108 -9.38 -15.01 19.01
CA SER A 108 -9.19 -16.46 19.04
C SER A 108 -8.29 -16.91 20.20
N ARG A 109 -7.23 -16.15 20.51
CA ARG A 109 -6.32 -16.49 21.62
C ARG A 109 -6.98 -16.27 22.99
N ILE A 110 -7.90 -15.31 23.12
CA ILE A 110 -8.69 -15.10 24.33
C ILE A 110 -9.65 -16.27 24.54
N GLU A 111 -10.38 -16.68 23.49
CA GLU A 111 -11.27 -17.85 23.53
C GLU A 111 -10.52 -19.13 23.95
N ASP A 112 -9.30 -19.32 23.45
CA ASP A 112 -8.43 -20.43 23.85
C ASP A 112 -8.02 -20.36 25.32
N ILE A 113 -7.71 -19.17 25.84
CA ILE A 113 -7.35 -18.98 27.25
C ILE A 113 -8.57 -19.26 28.15
N GLU A 114 -9.75 -18.75 27.79
CA GLU A 114 -11.01 -19.00 28.49
C GLU A 114 -11.29 -20.50 28.54
N SER A 115 -11.20 -21.18 27.40
CA SER A 115 -11.41 -22.63 27.29
C SER A 115 -10.43 -23.43 28.16
N GLN A 116 -9.16 -23.01 28.25
CA GLN A 116 -8.16 -23.66 29.11
C GLN A 116 -8.43 -23.43 30.60
N VAL A 117 -9.00 -22.29 30.98
CA VAL A 117 -9.45 -22.04 32.36
C VAL A 117 -10.65 -22.91 32.70
N GLU A 118 -11.64 -23.01 31.82
CA GLU A 118 -12.82 -23.87 32.01
C GLU A 118 -12.43 -25.35 32.17
N ARG A 119 -11.43 -25.81 31.41
CA ARG A 119 -10.88 -27.17 31.51
C ARG A 119 -9.94 -27.38 32.71
N ASN A 120 -9.71 -26.36 33.54
CA ASN A 120 -8.73 -26.35 34.64
C ASN A 120 -7.29 -26.66 34.20
N GLU A 121 -6.96 -26.42 32.93
CA GLU A 121 -5.60 -26.56 32.38
C GLU A 121 -4.73 -25.34 32.72
N LEU A 122 -5.37 -24.19 32.93
CA LEU A 122 -4.77 -22.95 33.41
C LEU A 122 -5.41 -22.48 34.72
N THR A 123 -4.59 -22.12 35.70
CA THR A 123 -5.06 -21.35 36.85
C THR A 123 -5.39 -19.92 36.45
N THR A 124 -6.26 -19.25 37.21
CA THR A 124 -6.62 -17.84 36.97
C THR A 124 -5.40 -16.91 36.93
N VAL A 125 -4.38 -17.19 37.76
CA VAL A 125 -3.13 -16.42 37.78
C VAL A 125 -2.35 -16.60 36.47
N GLN A 126 -2.23 -17.84 35.97
CA GLN A 126 -1.55 -18.10 34.70
C GLN A 126 -2.33 -17.51 33.51
N ALA A 127 -3.66 -17.59 33.53
CA ALA A 127 -4.52 -16.96 32.53
C ALA A 127 -4.32 -15.44 32.46
N MET A 128 -4.28 -14.75 33.62
CA MET A 128 -3.98 -13.32 33.69
C MET A 128 -2.59 -12.99 33.10
N GLN A 129 -1.60 -13.87 33.30
CA GLN A 129 -0.25 -13.69 32.79
C GLN A 129 -0.19 -13.89 31.27
N SER A 130 -0.95 -14.86 30.74
CA SER A 130 -1.15 -15.08 29.31
C SER A 130 -1.83 -13.90 28.63
N VAL A 131 -2.91 -13.35 29.22
CA VAL A 131 -3.60 -12.16 28.71
C VAL A 131 -2.67 -10.95 28.71
N LYS A 132 -1.88 -10.73 29.77
CA LYS A 132 -0.92 -9.62 29.82
C LYS A 132 0.15 -9.73 28.72
N SER A 133 0.59 -10.94 28.42
CA SER A 133 1.56 -11.23 27.37
C SER A 133 0.96 -11.00 25.98
N LEU A 134 -0.28 -11.45 25.78
CA LEU A 134 -1.06 -11.21 24.56
C LEU A 134 -1.27 -9.72 24.30
N LEU A 135 -1.67 -8.95 25.32
CA LEU A 135 -1.85 -7.49 25.20
C LEU A 135 -0.54 -6.77 24.85
N SER A 136 0.59 -7.23 25.40
CA SER A 136 1.90 -6.66 25.10
C SER A 136 2.31 -6.94 23.65
N ALA A 137 2.05 -8.14 23.14
CA ALA A 137 2.26 -8.49 21.74
C ALA A 137 1.34 -7.68 20.81
N PHE A 138 0.05 -7.61 21.14
CA PHE A 138 -0.93 -6.85 20.38
C PHE A 138 -0.56 -5.37 20.27
N LYS A 139 -0.11 -4.76 21.38
CA LYS A 139 0.37 -3.37 21.38
C LYS A 139 1.54 -3.18 20.40
N LYS A 140 2.48 -4.12 20.37
CA LYS A 140 3.63 -4.08 19.44
C LYS A 140 3.18 -4.22 17.98
N ASP A 141 2.19 -5.06 17.70
CA ASP A 141 1.65 -5.24 16.36
C ASP A 141 0.91 -3.99 15.87
N ILE A 142 0.16 -3.31 16.75
CA ILE A 142 -0.43 -1.99 16.47
C ILE A 142 0.65 -0.95 16.21
N GLU A 143 1.68 -0.88 17.05
CA GLU A 143 2.80 0.07 16.87
C GLU A 143 3.49 -0.13 15.52
N ASN A 144 3.68 -1.38 15.09
CA ASN A 144 4.23 -1.69 13.76
C ASN A 144 3.30 -1.27 12.62
N ALA A 145 1.98 -1.44 12.77
CA ALA A 145 1.01 -0.99 11.79
C ALA A 145 0.98 0.54 11.66
N ILE A 146 1.03 1.26 12.79
CA ILE A 146 1.04 2.73 12.83
C ILE A 146 2.36 3.33 12.33
N VAL A 147 3.51 2.70 12.62
CA VAL A 147 4.83 3.16 12.11
C VAL A 147 4.89 3.06 10.58
N ASN A 148 4.16 2.12 9.98
CA ASN A 148 4.03 2.04 8.53
C ASN A 148 3.09 3.13 7.96
N GLU A 149 2.18 3.71 8.77
CA GLU A 149 1.35 4.87 8.39
C GLU A 149 2.09 6.21 8.58
N SER A 150 2.87 6.37 9.66
CA SER A 150 3.59 7.62 9.96
C SER A 150 4.88 7.83 9.14
N LYS A 151 5.41 6.78 8.51
CA LYS A 151 6.37 6.89 7.39
C LYS A 151 5.69 7.20 6.05
N GLY A 152 4.41 7.59 6.07
CA GLY A 152 3.63 7.90 4.89
C GLY A 152 2.95 9.26 4.90
N GLU A 153 3.10 10.06 5.96
CA GLU A 153 2.81 11.51 5.99
C GLU A 153 4.08 12.28 5.63
#